data_AF-A0A3B0TPT0-F1
#
_entry.id   AF-A0A3B0TPT0-F1
#
_cell.length_a   1.000
_cell.length_b   1.000
_cell.length_c   1.000
_cell.angle_alpha   90.00
_cell.angle_beta   90.00
_cell.angle_gamma   90.00
#
_symmetry.space_group_name_H-M   'P 1'
#
loop_
_entity.id
_entity.type
_entity.pdbx_description
1 polymer ?
#
loop_
_entity_poly.entity_id
_entity_poly.type
_entity_poly.pdbx_seq_one_letter_code
_entity_poly.pdbx_strand_id
1 'polypeptide(L)'
;KSLHALIERTDFIDGTGLAVEGVTLDAKGDLLEQTKRLLRALNYSGIGCAQFLVDEETNETSFLEINPRIAGNHALPEFAGLDLGNFLLDQALNIPVDLSPVYGRAGIKYCWTGGDFMGIKLALLRKEISIITALKMIARAIFIALRSDVHMVFSKKDIKPAFLALAQTMPRLDRWKRPPNPAPQDAKTSLMQSVNK
;
A
#
# COMPACT_ATOMS: atom_id res chain seq x y z
N LYS A 1 18.96 -6.36 -12.39
CA LYS A 1 18.38 -7.47 -11.60
C LYS A 1 16.94 -7.12 -11.26
N SER A 2 16.04 -8.11 -11.22
CA SER A 2 14.67 -7.91 -10.77
C SER A 2 14.64 -7.43 -9.32
N LEU A 3 13.58 -6.75 -8.90
CA LEU A 3 13.44 -6.20 -7.55
C LEU A 3 12.20 -6.77 -6.86
N HIS A 4 12.28 -6.85 -5.53
CA HIS A 4 11.09 -6.89 -4.68
C HIS A 4 11.18 -5.79 -3.61
N ALA A 5 10.06 -5.51 -2.96
CA ALA A 5 10.01 -4.64 -1.79
C ALA A 5 9.77 -5.50 -0.55
N LEU A 6 10.66 -5.42 0.43
CA LEU A 6 10.44 -5.94 1.76
C LEU A 6 9.65 -4.90 2.55
N ILE A 7 8.50 -5.30 3.09
CA ILE A 7 7.68 -4.47 3.95
C ILE A 7 8.21 -4.62 5.38
N GLU A 8 8.77 -3.56 5.94
CA GLU A 8 9.31 -3.57 7.30
C GLU A 8 8.24 -3.19 8.33
N ARG A 9 7.18 -2.48 7.89
CA ARG A 9 6.10 -2.06 8.77
C ARG A 9 4.81 -1.74 8.02
N THR A 10 3.70 -1.97 8.71
CA THR A 10 2.36 -1.58 8.27
C THR A 10 1.76 -0.46 9.13
N ASP A 11 0.66 0.12 8.68
CA ASP A 11 -0.13 1.09 9.46
C ASP A 11 -0.80 0.45 10.68
N PHE A 12 -1.07 -0.86 10.65
CA PHE A 12 -1.51 -1.61 11.83
C PHE A 12 -0.32 -2.15 12.64
N ILE A 13 -0.50 -2.22 13.96
CA ILE A 13 0.55 -2.61 14.92
C ILE A 13 0.86 -4.10 14.84
N ASP A 14 -0.13 -4.90 14.47
CA ASP A 14 -0.04 -6.36 14.32
C ASP A 14 0.58 -6.81 12.99
N GLY A 15 0.91 -5.87 12.10
CA GLY A 15 1.51 -6.18 10.80
C GLY A 15 0.52 -6.50 9.68
N THR A 16 -0.80 -6.55 9.92
CA THR A 16 -1.78 -7.00 8.91
C THR A 16 -2.35 -5.85 8.06
N GLY A 17 -1.64 -4.73 7.96
CA GLY A 17 -2.12 -3.50 7.34
C GLY A 17 -1.50 -3.16 5.98
N LEU A 18 -1.63 -1.91 5.58
CA LEU A 18 -0.96 -1.34 4.41
C LEU A 18 0.49 -1.02 4.73
N ALA A 19 1.40 -1.32 3.80
CA ALA A 19 2.80 -0.98 3.92
C ALA A 19 3.02 0.53 4.09
N VAL A 20 3.72 0.92 5.15
CA VAL A 20 4.07 2.32 5.45
C VAL A 20 5.57 2.55 5.48
N GLU A 21 6.37 1.49 5.53
CA GLU A 21 7.82 1.51 5.56
C GLU A 21 8.35 0.24 4.88
N GLY A 22 9.44 0.37 4.15
CA GLY A 22 10.13 -0.77 3.59
C GLY A 22 11.34 -0.41 2.75
N VAL A 23 11.94 -1.44 2.16
CA VAL A 23 13.18 -1.34 1.39
C VAL A 23 13.13 -2.21 0.13
N THR A 24 13.69 -1.72 -0.97
CA THR A 24 13.89 -2.57 -2.16
C THR A 24 15.09 -3.47 -2.00
N LEU A 25 14.97 -4.73 -2.41
CA LEU A 25 16.09 -5.67 -2.46
C LEU A 25 16.19 -6.30 -3.86
N ASP A 26 17.36 -6.84 -4.16
CA ASP A 26 17.54 -7.70 -5.33
C ASP A 26 16.59 -8.91 -5.20
N ALA A 27 15.65 -9.07 -6.13
CA ALA A 27 14.85 -10.29 -6.19
C ALA A 27 15.74 -11.47 -6.60
N LYS A 28 15.84 -12.46 -5.72
CA LYS A 28 16.58 -13.71 -5.91
C LYS A 28 15.80 -14.87 -5.29
N GLY A 29 16.18 -16.09 -5.67
CA GLY A 29 15.64 -17.31 -5.08
C GLY A 29 14.17 -17.55 -5.42
N ASP A 30 13.47 -18.17 -4.48
CA ASP A 30 12.17 -18.80 -4.72
C ASP A 30 11.08 -17.83 -5.14
N LEU A 31 11.03 -16.64 -4.56
CA LEU A 31 10.00 -15.63 -4.89
C LEU A 31 10.02 -15.24 -6.38
N LEU A 32 11.21 -15.08 -6.95
CA LEU A 32 11.36 -14.72 -8.36
C LEU A 32 10.91 -15.87 -9.27
N GLU A 33 11.32 -17.10 -8.96
CA GLU A 33 10.98 -18.26 -9.77
C GLU A 33 9.51 -18.66 -9.64
N GLN A 34 8.93 -18.55 -8.43
CA GLN A 34 7.50 -18.70 -8.19
C GLN A 34 6.70 -17.67 -8.99
N THR A 35 7.10 -16.40 -8.96
CA THR A 35 6.46 -15.33 -9.74
C THR A 35 6.54 -15.62 -11.23
N LYS A 36 7.73 -15.97 -11.77
CA LYS A 36 7.88 -16.32 -13.19
C LYS A 36 7.01 -17.51 -13.61
N ARG A 37 6.92 -18.55 -12.77
CA ARG A 37 6.06 -19.72 -13.02
C ARG A 37 4.59 -19.32 -13.07
N LEU A 38 4.13 -18.51 -12.12
CA LEU A 38 2.76 -17.99 -12.09
C LEU A 38 2.44 -17.18 -13.35
N LEU A 39 3.30 -16.22 -13.71
CA LEU A 39 3.08 -15.36 -14.88
C LEU A 39 3.03 -16.17 -16.18
N ARG A 40 3.89 -17.20 -16.34
CA ARG A 40 3.83 -18.11 -17.49
C ARG A 40 2.54 -18.92 -17.53
N ALA A 41 2.10 -19.47 -16.40
CA ALA A 41 0.88 -20.27 -16.32
C ALA A 41 -0.38 -19.45 -16.64
N LEU A 42 -0.37 -18.16 -16.30
CA LEU A 42 -1.45 -17.23 -16.59
C LEU A 42 -1.38 -16.62 -18.00
N ASN A 43 -0.30 -16.88 -18.77
CA ASN A 43 0.03 -16.12 -19.97
C ASN A 43 -0.08 -14.59 -19.72
N TYR A 44 0.46 -14.15 -18.59
CA TYR A 44 0.23 -12.80 -18.07
C TYR A 44 0.97 -11.74 -18.89
N SER A 45 0.28 -10.65 -19.19
CA SER A 45 0.82 -9.46 -19.87
C SER A 45 0.49 -8.18 -19.11
N GLY A 46 1.36 -7.18 -19.22
CA GLY A 46 1.17 -5.87 -18.60
C GLY A 46 1.82 -5.75 -17.22
N ILE A 47 1.38 -4.76 -16.45
CA ILE A 47 1.96 -4.45 -15.13
C ILE A 47 1.20 -5.19 -14.04
N GLY A 48 1.92 -5.72 -13.06
CA GLY A 48 1.34 -6.26 -11.86
C GLY A 48 2.32 -6.35 -10.71
N CYS A 49 1.79 -6.64 -9.52
CA CYS A 49 2.58 -6.87 -8.32
C CYS A 49 2.14 -8.19 -7.68
N ALA A 50 3.04 -9.16 -7.66
CA ALA A 50 2.85 -10.40 -6.92
C ALA A 50 3.31 -10.19 -5.46
N GLN A 51 2.48 -10.62 -4.52
CA GLN A 51 2.71 -10.47 -3.09
C GLN A 51 2.79 -11.84 -2.42
N PHE A 52 3.70 -11.94 -1.45
CA PHE A 52 4.00 -13.16 -0.72
C PHE A 52 4.13 -12.82 0.76
N LEU A 53 3.73 -13.77 1.60
CA LEU A 53 4.16 -13.83 3.00
C LEU A 53 5.42 -14.69 3.06
N VAL A 54 6.39 -14.28 3.86
CA VAL A 54 7.64 -15.02 4.08
C VAL A 54 7.75 -15.23 5.59
N ASP A 55 7.88 -16.48 5.99
CA ASP A 55 8.18 -16.84 7.38
C ASP A 55 9.65 -16.50 7.67
N GLU A 56 9.91 -15.66 8.67
CA GLU A 56 11.27 -15.15 8.94
C GLU A 56 12.22 -16.21 9.52
N GLU A 57 11.69 -17.24 10.18
CA GLU A 57 12.50 -18.28 10.82
C GLU A 57 12.89 -19.38 9.82
N THR A 58 11.94 -19.79 8.98
CA THR A 58 12.08 -20.92 8.06
C THR A 58 12.38 -20.50 6.62
N ASN A 59 12.12 -19.23 6.27
CA ASN A 59 12.09 -18.71 4.89
C ASN A 59 11.04 -19.38 3.99
N GLU A 60 10.06 -20.08 4.55
CA GLU A 60 8.93 -20.60 3.78
C GLU A 60 8.10 -19.46 3.21
N THR A 61 7.65 -19.61 1.96
CA THR A 61 6.88 -18.58 1.25
C THR A 61 5.45 -19.03 0.99
N SER A 62 4.50 -18.14 1.26
CA SER A 62 3.09 -18.32 0.92
C SER A 62 2.66 -17.24 -0.06
N PHE A 63 2.17 -17.63 -1.24
CA PHE A 63 1.61 -16.68 -2.20
C PHE A 63 0.32 -16.08 -1.65
N LEU A 64 0.22 -14.75 -1.65
CA LEU A 64 -0.95 -14.02 -1.18
C LEU A 64 -1.87 -13.68 -2.35
N GLU A 65 -1.37 -12.82 -3.25
CA GLU A 65 -2.15 -12.35 -4.39
C GLU A 65 -1.25 -11.83 -5.52
N ILE A 66 -1.85 -11.68 -6.69
CA ILE A 66 -1.32 -10.84 -7.77
C ILE A 66 -2.28 -9.68 -7.97
N ASN A 67 -1.75 -8.46 -7.87
CA ASN A 67 -2.46 -7.24 -8.21
C ASN A 67 -2.22 -6.93 -9.69
N PRO A 68 -3.20 -7.09 -10.60
CA PRO A 68 -3.00 -6.88 -12.02
C PRO A 68 -3.10 -5.39 -12.41
N ARG A 69 -2.34 -4.56 -11.68
CA ARG A 69 -2.32 -3.10 -11.75
C ARG A 69 -1.05 -2.58 -11.09
N ILE A 70 -0.81 -1.29 -11.24
CA ILE A 70 0.14 -0.58 -10.39
C ILE A 70 -0.27 -0.76 -8.91
N ALA A 71 0.69 -1.18 -8.09
CA ALA A 71 0.52 -1.35 -6.65
C ALA A 71 0.55 0.01 -5.91
N GLY A 72 0.08 0.03 -4.65
CA GLY A 72 -0.01 1.27 -3.86
C GLY A 72 1.34 1.97 -3.68
N ASN A 73 2.44 1.23 -3.69
CA ASN A 73 3.81 1.74 -3.65
C ASN A 73 4.33 2.23 -5.02
N HIS A 74 3.46 2.67 -5.92
CA HIS A 74 3.75 3.12 -7.29
C HIS A 74 4.95 4.07 -7.46
N ALA A 75 5.16 5.00 -6.52
CA ALA A 75 6.30 5.92 -6.57
C ALA A 75 7.66 5.20 -6.44
N LEU A 76 7.69 4.00 -5.86
CA LEU A 76 8.91 3.24 -5.64
C LEU A 76 9.46 2.61 -6.94
N PRO A 77 8.69 1.87 -7.75
CA PRO A 77 9.13 1.43 -9.08
C PRO A 77 9.66 2.56 -9.97
N GLU A 78 8.98 3.70 -9.98
CA GLU A 78 9.40 4.89 -10.74
C GLU A 78 10.76 5.41 -10.25
N PHE A 79 10.89 5.59 -8.93
CA PHE A 79 12.16 6.03 -8.32
C PHE A 79 13.30 5.01 -8.45
N ALA A 80 12.94 3.73 -8.60
CA ALA A 80 13.88 2.65 -8.88
C ALA A 80 14.33 2.61 -10.35
N GLY A 81 13.70 3.39 -11.24
CA GLY A 81 14.03 3.49 -12.67
C GLY A 81 13.32 2.48 -13.56
N LEU A 82 12.16 1.95 -13.13
CA LEU A 82 11.38 1.00 -13.93
C LEU A 82 10.44 1.67 -14.95
N ASP A 83 10.18 2.98 -14.81
CA ASP A 83 9.40 3.80 -15.74
C ASP A 83 8.04 3.18 -16.16
N LEU A 84 7.32 2.64 -15.16
CA LEU A 84 6.08 1.88 -15.36
C LEU A 84 4.94 2.76 -15.88
N GLY A 85 4.94 4.04 -15.51
CA GLY A 85 3.97 5.03 -15.98
C GLY A 85 4.03 5.25 -17.48
N ASN A 86 5.22 5.49 -18.03
CA ASN A 86 5.41 5.65 -19.47
C ASN A 86 5.10 4.36 -20.22
N PHE A 87 5.55 3.20 -19.70
CA PHE A 87 5.20 1.90 -20.27
C PHE A 87 3.68 1.72 -20.45
N LEU A 88 2.88 2.05 -19.43
CA LEU A 88 1.42 1.95 -19.53
C LEU A 88 0.81 2.95 -20.50
N LEU A 89 1.35 4.17 -20.54
CA LEU A 89 0.87 5.20 -21.44
C LEU A 89 1.12 4.80 -22.90
N ASP A 90 2.31 4.31 -23.21
CA ASP A 90 2.68 3.86 -24.55
C ASP A 90 1.80 2.68 -24.99
N GLN A 91 1.58 1.70 -24.11
CA GLN A 91 0.63 0.61 -24.35
C GLN A 91 -0.78 1.13 -24.64
N ALA A 92 -1.29 2.06 -23.84
CA ALA A 92 -2.63 2.63 -24.00
C ALA A 92 -2.79 3.42 -25.31
N LEU A 93 -1.71 4.03 -25.79
CA LEU A 93 -1.67 4.80 -27.04
C LEU A 93 -1.32 3.95 -28.27
N ASN A 94 -1.15 2.64 -28.12
CA ASN A 94 -0.67 1.73 -29.17
C ASN A 94 0.68 2.15 -29.77
N ILE A 95 1.52 2.80 -28.96
CA ILE A 95 2.90 3.09 -29.31
C ILE A 95 3.71 1.80 -29.12
N PRO A 96 4.57 1.39 -30.07
CA PRO A 96 5.42 0.23 -29.89
C PRO A 96 6.28 0.36 -28.63
N VAL A 97 6.18 -0.63 -27.73
CA VAL A 97 6.91 -0.63 -26.46
C VAL A 97 8.07 -1.61 -26.53
N ASP A 98 9.23 -1.18 -26.04
CA ASP A 98 10.37 -2.07 -25.84
C ASP A 98 10.09 -3.02 -24.67
N LEU A 99 10.02 -4.32 -24.97
CA LEU A 99 9.80 -5.37 -23.98
C LEU A 99 11.12 -5.95 -23.43
N SER A 100 12.24 -5.31 -23.75
CA SER A 100 13.54 -5.66 -23.16
C SER A 100 13.47 -5.56 -21.63
N PRO A 101 14.05 -6.51 -20.89
CA PRO A 101 14.00 -6.48 -19.43
C PRO A 101 14.62 -5.20 -18.85
N VAL A 102 13.79 -4.40 -18.18
CA VAL A 102 14.23 -3.24 -17.39
C VAL A 102 14.43 -3.67 -15.94
N TYR A 103 15.50 -3.17 -15.33
CA TYR A 103 15.88 -3.54 -13.97
C TYR A 103 16.01 -2.30 -13.10
N GLY A 104 15.37 -2.33 -11.94
CA GLY A 104 15.44 -1.23 -11.00
C GLY A 104 16.64 -1.32 -10.07
N ARG A 105 16.83 -0.25 -9.28
CA ARG A 105 17.84 -0.14 -8.23
C ARG A 105 17.34 -0.68 -6.87
N ALA A 106 18.12 -1.56 -6.25
CA ALA A 106 17.90 -2.05 -4.88
C ALA A 106 18.43 -1.04 -3.83
N GLY A 107 18.08 -1.27 -2.56
CA GLY A 107 18.53 -0.49 -1.40
C GLY A 107 17.78 0.82 -1.18
N ILE A 108 16.64 1.02 -1.85
CA ILE A 108 15.82 2.23 -1.74
C ILE A 108 14.89 2.08 -0.55
N LYS A 109 15.02 2.96 0.44
CA LYS A 109 14.11 3.06 1.57
C LYS A 109 12.93 3.94 1.22
N TYR A 110 11.73 3.48 1.53
CA TYR A 110 10.51 4.24 1.30
C TYR A 110 9.64 4.35 2.53
N CYS A 111 8.79 5.37 2.53
CA CYS A 111 7.82 5.57 3.59
C CYS A 111 6.50 6.18 3.10
N TRP A 112 5.45 5.99 3.90
CA TRP A 112 4.15 6.62 3.72
C TRP A 112 3.58 7.15 5.04
N THR A 113 3.91 8.41 5.36
CA THR A 113 3.48 9.08 6.60
C THR A 113 1.95 9.19 6.74
N GLY A 114 1.22 9.25 5.61
CA GLY A 114 -0.24 9.29 5.64
C GLY A 114 -0.84 8.00 6.22
N GLY A 115 -0.28 6.85 5.86
CA GLY A 115 -0.66 5.56 6.43
C GLY A 115 -0.31 5.49 7.92
N ASP A 116 0.87 5.98 8.31
CA ASP A 116 1.27 6.07 9.71
C ASP A 116 0.25 6.82 10.56
N PHE A 117 -0.13 8.02 10.14
CA PHE A 117 -1.06 8.85 10.89
C PHE A 117 -2.47 8.25 10.93
N MET A 118 -2.90 7.58 9.86
CA MET A 118 -4.17 6.86 9.85
C MET A 118 -4.15 5.68 10.84
N GLY A 119 -3.11 4.86 10.80
CA GLY A 119 -2.92 3.73 11.71
C GLY A 119 -2.90 4.14 13.18
N ILE A 120 -2.09 5.16 13.51
CA ILE A 120 -2.00 5.72 14.87
C ILE A 120 -3.37 6.23 15.35
N LYS A 121 -4.09 6.94 14.49
CA LYS A 121 -5.45 7.45 14.80
C LYS A 121 -6.42 6.31 15.08
N LEU A 122 -6.43 5.27 14.24
CA LEU A 122 -7.31 4.12 14.42
C LEU A 122 -6.98 3.36 15.71
N ALA A 123 -5.70 3.13 15.99
CA ALA A 123 -5.26 2.47 17.22
C ALA A 123 -5.64 3.27 18.48
N LEU A 124 -5.53 4.61 18.45
CA LEU A 124 -6.02 5.47 19.54
C LEU A 124 -7.53 5.37 19.73
N LEU A 125 -8.31 5.41 18.64
CA LEU A 125 -9.77 5.33 18.69
C LEU A 125 -10.25 3.97 19.22
N ARG A 126 -9.52 2.90 18.90
CA ARG A 126 -9.76 1.54 19.41
C ARG A 126 -9.20 1.30 20.80
N LYS A 127 -8.50 2.28 21.38
CA LYS A 127 -7.82 2.18 22.68
C LYS A 127 -6.76 1.07 22.74
N GLU A 128 -6.18 0.72 21.59
CA GLU A 128 -5.09 -0.25 21.47
C GLU A 128 -3.75 0.35 21.94
N ILE A 129 -3.61 1.68 21.88
CA ILE A 129 -2.42 2.40 22.31
C ILE A 129 -2.75 3.61 23.20
N SER A 130 -1.78 3.99 24.03
CA SER A 130 -1.83 5.23 24.81
C SER A 130 -1.48 6.46 23.97
N ILE A 131 -1.84 7.65 24.46
CA ILE A 131 -1.45 8.94 23.86
C ILE A 131 0.08 9.08 23.81
N ILE A 132 0.80 8.63 24.84
CA ILE A 132 2.27 8.68 24.88
C ILE A 132 2.85 7.80 23.78
N THR A 133 2.31 6.59 23.59
CA THR A 133 2.70 5.68 22.51
C THR A 133 2.45 6.31 21.15
N ALA A 134 1.29 6.94 20.95
CA ALA A 134 0.96 7.64 19.71
C ALA A 134 1.95 8.77 19.39
N LEU A 135 2.33 9.60 20.38
CA LEU A 135 3.32 10.66 20.18
C LEU A 135 4.69 10.10 19.77
N LYS A 136 5.12 8.97 20.37
CA LYS A 136 6.35 8.28 19.96
C LYS A 136 6.27 7.76 18.53
N MET A 137 5.14 7.18 18.14
CA MET A 137 4.93 6.68 16.78
C MET A 137 4.91 7.84 15.76
N ILE A 138 4.29 8.97 16.08
CA ILE A 138 4.31 10.18 15.23
C ILE A 138 5.75 10.68 15.06
N ALA A 139 6.51 10.80 16.15
CA ALA A 139 7.90 11.24 16.08
C ALA A 139 8.76 10.29 15.22
N ARG A 140 8.55 8.97 15.35
CA ARG A 140 9.19 7.95 14.51
C ARG A 140 8.82 8.11 13.04
N ALA A 141 7.53 8.28 12.71
CA ALA A 141 7.07 8.44 11.34
C ALA A 141 7.69 9.68 10.67
N ILE A 142 7.74 10.81 11.39
CA ILE A 142 8.42 12.03 10.91
C ILE A 142 9.90 11.77 10.66
N PHE A 143 10.58 11.11 11.60
CA PHE A 143 12.00 10.81 11.45
C PHE A 143 12.30 9.89 10.26
N ILE A 144 11.47 8.86 10.04
CA ILE A 144 11.57 7.98 8.86
C ILE A 144 11.33 8.76 7.58
N ALA A 145 10.32 9.63 7.55
CA ALA A 145 10.02 10.47 6.39
C ALA A 145 11.20 11.38 5.99
N LEU A 146 11.97 11.86 6.98
CA LEU A 146 13.16 12.68 6.74
C LEU A 146 14.39 11.87 6.29
N ARG A 147 14.40 10.54 6.49
CA ARG A 147 15.53 9.65 6.18
C ARG A 147 15.30 8.69 5.02
N SER A 148 14.06 8.55 4.56
CA SER A 148 13.73 7.70 3.42
C SER A 148 14.18 8.35 2.12
N ASP A 149 14.59 7.53 1.15
CA ASP A 149 14.99 8.01 -0.18
C ASP A 149 13.80 8.53 -0.97
N VAL A 150 12.63 7.91 -0.78
CA VAL A 150 11.38 8.25 -1.46
C VAL A 150 10.20 8.24 -0.49
N HIS A 151 9.36 9.27 -0.57
CA HIS A 151 8.10 9.33 0.14
C HIS A 151 6.94 9.10 -0.84
N MET A 152 6.03 8.18 -0.53
CA MET A 152 5.03 7.67 -1.48
C MET A 152 4.09 8.72 -2.08
N VAL A 153 3.89 9.85 -1.40
CA VAL A 153 2.99 10.92 -1.85
C VAL A 153 3.69 12.28 -1.97
N PHE A 154 4.88 12.44 -1.36
CA PHE A 154 5.53 13.74 -1.28
C PHE A 154 6.55 13.86 -2.40
N SER A 155 6.38 14.89 -3.23
CA SER A 155 7.32 15.26 -4.26
C SER A 155 7.75 16.71 -4.06
N LYS A 156 9.05 16.99 -4.18
CA LYS A 156 9.55 18.37 -4.17
C LYS A 156 9.03 19.18 -5.36
N LYS A 157 8.66 18.51 -6.47
CA LYS A 157 8.13 19.14 -7.68
C LYS A 157 6.64 19.49 -7.55
N ASP A 158 5.89 18.71 -6.77
CA ASP A 158 4.49 18.99 -6.45
C ASP A 158 4.15 18.48 -5.06
N ILE A 159 4.04 19.43 -4.12
CA ILE A 159 3.73 19.13 -2.71
C ILE A 159 2.22 18.99 -2.47
N LYS A 160 1.36 19.50 -3.38
CA LYS A 160 -0.09 19.58 -3.14
C LYS A 160 -0.73 18.21 -2.86
N PRO A 161 -0.39 17.12 -3.58
CA PRO A 161 -0.95 15.81 -3.28
C PRO A 161 -0.65 15.36 -1.85
N ALA A 162 0.57 15.59 -1.35
CA ALA A 162 0.95 15.22 0.01
C ALA A 162 0.15 15.99 1.06
N PHE A 163 -0.02 17.30 0.88
CA PHE A 163 -0.86 18.12 1.77
C PHE A 163 -2.31 17.65 1.78
N LEU A 164 -2.89 17.37 0.61
CA LEU A 164 -4.27 16.89 0.51
C LEU A 164 -4.44 15.51 1.17
N ALA A 165 -3.50 14.58 0.94
CA ALA A 165 -3.52 13.27 1.56
C ALA A 165 -3.44 13.37 3.10
N LEU A 166 -2.53 14.20 3.63
CA LEU A 166 -2.43 14.45 5.06
C LEU A 166 -3.70 15.11 5.62
N ALA A 167 -4.26 16.10 4.93
CA ALA A 167 -5.49 16.75 5.34
C ALA A 167 -6.68 15.77 5.44
N GLN A 168 -6.71 14.73 4.59
CA GLN A 168 -7.73 13.67 4.68
C GLN A 168 -7.56 12.75 5.89
N THR A 169 -6.34 12.59 6.41
CA THR A 169 -6.10 11.82 7.65
C THR A 169 -6.56 12.57 8.91
N MET A 170 -6.55 13.91 8.86
CA MET A 170 -6.98 14.75 9.98
C MET A 170 -8.47 14.55 10.28
N PRO A 171 -8.87 14.50 11.57
CA PRO A 171 -10.28 14.43 11.93
C PRO A 171 -11.00 15.66 11.38
N ARG A 172 -11.97 15.44 10.49
CA ARG A 172 -12.84 16.55 10.08
C ARG A 172 -13.75 16.90 11.25
N LEU A 173 -13.62 18.13 11.75
CA LEU A 173 -14.39 18.66 12.87
C LEU A 173 -15.91 18.64 12.61
N ASP A 174 -16.33 18.61 11.34
CA ASP A 174 -17.73 18.56 10.92
C ASP A 174 -18.38 17.17 11.10
N ARG A 175 -17.62 16.07 10.98
CA ARG A 175 -18.11 14.69 11.11
C ARG A 175 -18.37 14.27 12.55
N TRP A 176 -17.79 14.96 13.53
CA TRP A 176 -18.06 14.71 14.95
C TRP A 176 -19.48 15.11 15.38
N LYS A 177 -20.19 15.88 14.55
CA LYS A 177 -21.59 16.27 14.77
C LYS A 177 -22.60 15.31 14.15
N ARG A 178 -22.17 14.23 13.48
CA ARG A 178 -23.13 13.23 12.98
C ARG A 178 -23.67 12.46 14.19
N PRO A 179 -24.99 12.48 14.45
CA PRO A 179 -25.57 11.59 15.44
C PRO A 179 -25.22 10.15 15.07
N PRO A 180 -25.13 9.24 16.05
CA PRO A 180 -24.94 7.82 15.75
C PRO A 180 -25.98 7.38 14.72
N ASN A 181 -25.58 6.54 13.77
CA ASN A 181 -26.53 5.90 12.87
C ASN A 181 -27.65 5.30 13.73
N PRO A 182 -28.93 5.55 13.44
CA PRO A 182 -30.00 4.83 14.11
C PRO A 182 -29.70 3.33 13.96
N ALA A 183 -29.91 2.58 15.04
CA ALA A 183 -29.76 1.14 15.02
C ALA A 183 -30.51 0.58 13.80
N PRO A 184 -29.99 -0.48 13.14
CA PRO A 184 -30.69 -1.11 12.04
C PRO A 184 -32.12 -1.39 12.48
N GLN A 185 -33.10 -0.79 11.81
CA GLN A 185 -34.49 -1.14 12.07
C GLN A 185 -34.62 -2.64 11.79
N ASP A 186 -35.07 -3.37 12.80
CA ASP A 186 -35.24 -4.82 12.74
C ASP A 186 -35.90 -5.20 11.42
N ALA A 187 -35.19 -6.01 10.62
CA ALA A 187 -35.62 -6.50 9.30
C ALA A 187 -36.93 -7.33 9.34
N LYS A 188 -37.58 -7.46 10.49
CA LYS A 188 -38.84 -8.19 10.68
C LYS A 188 -40.07 -7.42 10.21
N THR A 189 -40.03 -6.09 10.09
CA THR A 189 -41.24 -5.32 9.71
C THR A 189 -41.47 -5.24 8.19
N SER A 190 -40.43 -5.47 7.38
CA SER A 190 -40.52 -5.42 5.90
C SER A 190 -41.12 -6.70 5.28
N LEU A 191 -40.96 -7.85 5.94
CA LEU A 191 -41.41 -9.14 5.39
C LEU A 191 -42.91 -9.44 5.53
N MET A 192 -43.67 -8.67 6.32
CA MET A 192 -45.12 -8.85 6.44
C MET A 192 -45.94 -8.08 5.40
N GLN A 193 -45.33 -7.17 4.63
CA GLN A 193 -46.05 -6.38 3.61
C GLN A 193 -45.94 -6.97 2.19
N SER A 194 -45.09 -7.96 1.95
CA SER A 194 -44.93 -8.60 0.63
C SER A 194 -45.70 -9.91 0.46
N VAL A 195 -46.46 -10.38 1.46
CA VAL A 195 -47.22 -11.63 1.40
C VAL A 195 -48.71 -11.44 1.01
N ASN A 196 -49.18 -10.19 0.88
CA ASN A 196 -50.57 -9.88 0.50
C ASN A 196 -50.68 -9.02 -0.78
N LYS A 197 -49.92 -9.35 -1.82
CA LYS A 197 -50.18 -8.87 -3.19
C LYS A 197 -49.99 -9.98 -4.20
#